data_AF-A0A536LJG8-F1
#
_entry.id   AF-A0A536LJG8-F1
#
_cell.length_a   1.000
_cell.length_b   1.000
_cell.length_c   1.000
_cell.angle_alpha   90.00
_cell.angle_beta   90.00
_cell.angle_gamma   90.00
#
_symmetry.space_group_name_H-M   'P 1'
#
loop_
_entity.id
_entity.type
_entity.pdbx_description
1 polymer ?
#
loop_
_entity_poly.entity_id
_entity_poly.type
_entity_poly.pdbx_seq_one_letter_code
_entity_poly.pdbx_strand_id
1 'polypeptide(L)' 'MSKRPFDVLTPREREVLALLGHGLTNEEIAHRLGISPDGAKYHVSQILSKLGVATREEAAALALGKRRRWWA' A
#
# COMPACT_ATOMS: atom_id res chain seq x y z
N MET A 1 22.27 -5.88 -7.76
CA MET A 1 20.91 -5.46 -8.19
C MET A 1 20.20 -4.86 -6.99
N SER A 2 19.89 -3.56 -7.02
CA SER A 2 19.16 -2.92 -5.91
C SER A 2 17.73 -3.45 -5.90
N LYS A 3 17.35 -4.25 -4.90
CA LYS A 3 15.94 -4.60 -4.67
C LYS A 3 15.16 -3.29 -4.52
N ARG A 4 14.11 -3.11 -5.32
CA ARG A 4 13.20 -1.98 -5.12
C ARG A 4 12.43 -2.24 -3.83
N PRO A 5 12.09 -1.22 -3.03
CA PRO A 5 11.39 -1.39 -1.76
C PRO A 5 10.05 -2.14 -1.87
N PHE A 6 9.47 -2.24 -3.08
CA PHE A 6 8.23 -2.95 -3.34
C PHE A 6 8.39 -4.40 -3.82
N ASP A 7 9.62 -4.91 -3.94
CA ASP A 7 9.88 -6.30 -4.35
C ASP A 7 9.45 -7.30 -3.27
N VAL A 8 9.27 -6.84 -2.02
CA VAL A 8 8.75 -7.63 -0.90
C VAL A 8 7.22 -7.82 -0.95
N LEU A 9 6.53 -7.05 -1.78
CA LEU A 9 5.08 -7.12 -1.92
C LEU A 9 4.67 -8.20 -2.93
N THR A 10 3.54 -8.83 -2.70
CA THR A 10 2.89 -9.70 -3.69
C THR A 10 2.33 -8.86 -4.85
N PRO A 11 2.01 -9.47 -6.01
CA PRO A 11 1.33 -8.76 -7.10
C PRO A 11 0.06 -8.03 -6.63
N ARG A 12 -0.79 -8.71 -5.84
CA ARG A 12 -2.04 -8.11 -5.33
C ARG A 12 -1.77 -6.96 -4.37
N GLU A 13 -0.77 -7.08 -3.49
CA GLU A 13 -0.39 -5.98 -2.59
C GLU A 13 0.15 -4.77 -3.35
N ARG A 14 0.84 -4.96 -4.49
CA ARG A 14 1.26 -3.84 -5.35
C ARG A 14 0.07 -3.13 -5.98
N GLU A 15 -0.95 -3.85 -6.43
CA GLU A 15 -2.20 -3.25 -6.93
C GLU A 15 -2.87 -2.42 -5.84
N VAL A 16 -3.03 -2.97 -4.64
CA VAL A 16 -3.61 -2.25 -3.49
C VAL A 16 -2.78 -1.02 -3.14
N LEU A 17 -1.45 -1.12 -3.10
CA LEU A 17 -0.56 0.01 -2.84
C LEU A 17 -0.72 1.13 -3.88
N ALA A 18 -0.86 0.79 -5.17
CA ALA A 18 -1.11 1.78 -6.21
C ALA A 18 -2.44 2.52 -5.98
N LEU A 19 -3.50 1.80 -5.62
CA LEU A 19 -4.81 2.39 -5.31
C LEU A 19 -4.78 3.26 -4.04
N LEU A 20 -4.00 2.88 -3.04
CA LEU A 20 -3.73 3.75 -1.88
C LEU A 20 -3.05 5.05 -2.31
N GLY A 21 -2.09 4.98 -3.24
CA GLY A 21 -1.45 6.16 -3.83
C GLY A 21 -2.44 7.11 -4.53
N HIS A 22 -3.54 6.58 -5.05
CA HIS A 22 -4.66 7.35 -5.60
C HIS A 22 -5.66 7.86 -4.55
N GLY A 23 -5.44 7.57 -3.27
CA GLY A 23 -6.30 8.02 -2.16
C GLY A 23 -7.56 7.19 -1.93
N LEU A 24 -7.71 6.03 -2.59
CA LEU A 24 -8.92 5.22 -2.46
C LEU A 24 -9.05 4.60 -1.07
N THR A 25 -10.27 4.54 -0.55
CA THR A 25 -10.66 3.84 0.67
C THR A 25 -10.65 2.31 0.49
N ASN A 26 -10.71 1.56 1.59
CA ASN A 26 -10.76 0.09 1.52
C ASN A 26 -12.02 -0.41 0.78
N GLU A 27 -13.15 0.30 0.90
CA GLU A 27 -14.39 0.02 0.16
C GLU A 27 -14.20 0.20 -1.35
N GLU A 28 -13.61 1.31 -1.78
CA GLU A 28 -13.35 1.57 -3.20
C GLU A 28 -12.30 0.60 -3.77
N ILE A 29 -11.29 0.25 -2.98
CA ILE A 29 -10.29 -0.77 -3.33
C ILE A 29 -10.97 -2.13 -3.50
N ALA A 30 -11.81 -2.51 -2.54
CA ALA A 30 -12.55 -3.76 -2.56
C ALA A 30 -13.44 -3.87 -3.81
N HIS A 31 -14.22 -2.82 -4.09
CA HIS A 31 -15.05 -2.72 -5.28
C HIS A 31 -14.23 -2.84 -6.56
N ARG A 32 -13.09 -2.13 -6.66
CA ARG A 32 -12.25 -2.12 -7.87
C ARG A 32 -11.53 -3.45 -8.12
N LEU A 33 -11.18 -4.18 -7.07
CA LEU A 33 -10.46 -5.44 -7.15
C LEU A 33 -11.37 -6.68 -7.10
N GLY A 34 -12.68 -6.50 -6.89
CA GLY A 34 -13.64 -7.60 -6.77
C GLY A 34 -13.42 -8.46 -5.53
N ILE A 35 -13.03 -7.85 -4.41
CA ILE A 35 -12.81 -8.51 -3.11
C ILE A 35 -13.71 -7.91 -2.03
N SER A 36 -13.74 -8.50 -0.84
CA SER A 36 -14.46 -7.92 0.30
C SER A 36 -13.71 -6.72 0.90
N PRO A 37 -14.42 -5.80 1.59
CA PRO A 37 -13.78 -4.71 2.35
C PRO A 37 -12.76 -5.21 3.38
N ASP A 38 -13.05 -6.35 4.04
CA ASP A 38 -12.11 -7.00 4.95
C ASP A 38 -10.88 -7.58 4.24
N GLY A 39 -11.05 -8.09 3.02
CA GLY A 39 -9.94 -8.51 2.17
C GLY A 39 -9.03 -7.34 1.79
N ALA A 40 -9.61 -6.19 1.43
CA ALA A 40 -8.86 -4.97 1.19
C ALA A 40 -8.11 -4.51 2.45
N LYS A 41 -8.79 -4.50 3.62
CA LYS A 41 -8.19 -4.17 4.92
C LYS A 41 -7.01 -5.09 5.26
N TYR A 42 -7.15 -6.40 5.01
CA TYR A 42 -6.08 -7.37 5.20
C TYR A 42 -4.85 -7.03 4.35
N HIS A 43 -5.03 -6.78 3.06
CA HIS A 43 -3.91 -6.41 2.19
C HIS A 43 -3.25 -5.10 2.61
N VAL A 44 -4.02 -4.08 3.03
CA VAL A 44 -3.45 -2.84 3.58
C VAL A 44 -2.59 -3.14 4.81
N SER A 45 -3.07 -3.94 5.76
CA SER A 45 -2.30 -4.33 6.95
C SER A 45 -0.99 -5.05 6.59
N GLN A 46 -1.03 -5.98 5.63
CA GLN A 46 0.18 -6.66 5.15
C GLN A 46 1.17 -5.68 4.49
N ILE A 47 0.69 -4.72 3.72
CA ILE A 47 1.54 -3.68 3.10
C ILE A 47 2.22 -2.82 4.18
N LEU A 48 1.48 -2.34 5.17
CA LEU A 48 2.05 -1.54 6.27
C LEU A 48 3.18 -2.29 6.98
N SER A 49 2.92 -3.56 7.33
CA SER A 49 3.91 -4.44 7.96
C SER A 49 5.14 -4.67 7.08
N LYS A 50 4.96 -5.02 5.81
CA LYS A 50 6.06 -5.33 4.87
C LYS A 50 6.89 -4.11 4.49
N LEU A 51 6.27 -2.93 4.43
CA LEU A 51 6.96 -1.66 4.12
C LEU A 51 7.51 -0.95 5.37
N GLY A 52 7.21 -1.46 6.57
CA GLY A 52 7.66 -0.87 7.83
C GLY A 52 7.11 0.54 8.08
N VAL A 53 5.87 0.79 7.65
CA VAL A 53 5.16 2.07 7.85
C VAL A 53 3.99 1.89 8.79
N ALA A 54 3.65 2.94 9.53
CA ALA A 54 2.62 2.88 10.56
C ALA A 54 1.23 3.20 10.02
N THR A 55 1.15 4.02 8.97
CA THR A 55 -0.14 4.52 8.48
C THR A 55 -0.33 4.32 6.98
N ARG A 56 -1.61 4.30 6.58
CA ARG A 56 -1.99 4.23 5.16
C ARG A 56 -1.51 5.44 4.37
N GLU A 57 -1.41 6.61 5.00
CA GLU A 57 -0.92 7.84 4.39
C GLU A 57 0.57 7.73 4.09
N GLU A 58 1.35 7.13 4.99
CA GLU A 58 2.76 6.82 4.75
C GLU A 58 2.93 5.83 3.59
N ALA A 59 2.11 4.77 3.53
CA ALA A 59 2.12 3.83 2.41
C ALA A 59 1.73 4.50 1.09
N ALA A 60 0.69 5.34 1.08
CA ALA A 60 0.27 6.09 -0.09
C ALA A 60 1.37 7.06 -0.57
N ALA A 61 2.08 7.73 0.35
CA ALA A 61 3.20 8.59 0.01
C ALA A 61 4.37 7.81 -0.64
N LEU A 62 4.64 6.59 -0.18
CA LEU A 62 5.61 5.69 -0.81
C LEU A 62 5.17 5.29 -2.23
N ALA A 63 3.89 4.97 -2.42
CA ALA A 63 3.33 4.63 -3.73
C ALA A 63 3.50 5.77 -4.76
N LEU A 64 3.36 7.01 -4.31
CA LEU A 64 3.56 8.22 -5.11
C LEU A 64 5.05 8.58 -5.35
N GLY A 65 5.99 7.80 -4.83
CA GLY A 65 7.43 8.06 -4.98
C GLY A 65 7.92 9.28 -4.19
N LYS A 66 7.14 9.80 -3.24
CA LYS A 66 7.59 10.91 -2.39
C LYS A 66 8.63 10.36 -1.41
N ARG A 67 9.93 10.52 -1.74
CA ARG A 67 11.06 10.30 -0.82
C ARG A 67 10.75 11.03 0.50
N ARG A 68 10.42 10.30 1.56
CA ARG A 68 10.25 10.87 2.91
C ARG A 68 11.63 11.36 3.40
N ARG A 69 11.78 12.68 3.53
CA ARG A 69 12.65 13.32 4.52
C ARG A 69 11.97 13.25 5.90
N TRP A 70 11.83 12.07 6.52
CA TRP A 70 11.13 11.97 7.80
C TRP A 70 11.73 10.86 8.67
N TRP A 71 12.82 11.22 9.38
CA TRP A 71 13.15 10.82 10.74
C TRP A 71 13.97 11.97 11.34
N ALA A 72 13.30 12.82 12.13
CA ALA A 72 13.89 13.70 13.11
C ALA A 72 13.15 13.43 14.43
#